data_AF-A0A822D5V8-F1
#
_entry.id   AF-A0A822D5V8-F1
#
_cell.length_a   1.000
_cell.length_b   1.000
_cell.length_c   1.000
_cell.angle_alpha   90.00
_cell.angle_beta   90.00
_cell.angle_gamma   90.00
#
_symmetry.space_group_name_H-M   'P 1'
#
loop_
_entity.id
_entity.type
_entity.pdbx_description
1 polymer ?
#
loop_
_entity_poly.entity_id
_entity_poly.type
_entity_poly.pdbx_seq_one_letter_code
_entity_poly.pdbx_strand_id
1 'polypeptide(L)'
;MKSDIYPILSPQKLSLTISFILIQEEVTIDSVPRDVEQLLALIRRRLNIQQVPADVTRLTSDDLSQLATVVLTQMRSKWIDIEEMRVQHPLLSPKRNQELIRRLFVNIILICTNIFEHTIQESQIFHDRYVFSHAANMTRLRTLLADRINTL
;
A
#
# COMPACT_ATOMS: atom_id res chain seq x y z
N MET A 1 -17.77 -32.71 11.46
CA MET A 1 -18.19 -31.29 11.48
C MET A 1 -17.11 -30.49 12.20
N LYS A 2 -16.22 -29.82 11.47
CA LYS A 2 -15.28 -28.85 12.04
C LYS A 2 -15.77 -27.47 11.62
N SER A 3 -16.26 -26.72 12.59
CA SER A 3 -16.71 -25.34 12.44
C SER A 3 -15.52 -24.39 12.55
N ASP A 4 -15.48 -23.44 11.61
CA ASP A 4 -14.43 -22.46 11.40
C ASP A 4 -14.17 -21.57 12.63
N ILE A 5 -12.89 -21.38 12.94
CA ILE A 5 -12.40 -20.36 13.87
C ILE A 5 -11.85 -19.23 13.00
N TYR A 6 -12.67 -18.21 12.74
CA TYR A 6 -12.17 -16.90 12.31
C TYR A 6 -11.94 -16.04 13.56
N PRO A 7 -10.76 -15.44 13.76
CA PRO A 7 -10.57 -14.49 14.85
C PRO A 7 -11.34 -13.20 14.52
N ILE A 8 -12.40 -12.94 15.27
CA ILE A 8 -13.18 -11.70 15.20
C ILE A 8 -12.25 -10.55 15.63
N LEU A 9 -11.87 -9.69 14.70
CA LEU A 9 -11.12 -8.47 14.98
C LEU A 9 -11.94 -7.55 15.88
N SER A 10 -11.33 -7.12 16.99
CA SER A 10 -11.96 -6.30 18.02
C SER A 10 -12.51 -4.97 17.48
N PRO A 11 -13.69 -4.49 17.94
CA PRO A 11 -14.38 -3.31 17.42
C PRO A 11 -13.58 -2.00 17.51
N GLN A 12 -12.62 -1.89 18.44
CA GLN A 12 -11.75 -0.72 18.55
C GLN A 12 -10.75 -0.59 17.38
N LYS A 13 -10.29 -1.71 16.80
CA LYS A 13 -9.43 -1.70 15.60
C LYS A 13 -10.21 -1.27 14.35
N LEU A 14 -11.47 -1.71 14.23
CA LEU A 14 -12.35 -1.28 13.14
C LEU A 14 -12.64 0.24 13.21
N SER A 15 -12.83 0.79 14.40
CA SER A 15 -13.09 2.23 14.57
C SER A 15 -11.89 3.09 14.20
N LEU A 16 -10.65 2.70 14.56
CA LEU A 16 -9.44 3.44 14.20
C LEU A 16 -9.14 3.38 12.69
N THR A 17 -9.37 2.23 12.05
CA THR A 17 -9.26 2.11 10.59
C THR A 17 -10.29 2.99 9.88
N ILE A 18 -11.53 3.05 10.37
CA ILE A 18 -12.61 3.86 9.77
C ILE A 18 -12.40 5.37 10.01
N SER A 19 -11.91 5.78 11.18
CA SER A 19 -11.65 7.19 11.49
C SER A 19 -10.38 7.73 10.81
N PHE A 20 -9.37 6.89 10.56
CA PHE A 20 -8.15 7.30 9.85
C PHE A 20 -8.35 7.43 8.33
N ILE A 21 -9.30 6.68 7.75
CA ILE A 21 -9.75 6.82 6.34
C ILE A 21 -10.32 8.21 6.05
N LEU A 22 -10.77 8.96 7.07
CA LEU A 22 -11.46 10.24 6.89
C LEU A 22 -10.53 11.49 6.88
N ILE A 23 -9.22 11.36 7.13
CA ILE A 23 -8.33 12.53 7.35
C ILE A 23 -7.22 12.70 6.29
N GLN A 24 -7.02 11.75 5.39
CA GLN A 24 -6.05 11.93 4.30
C GLN A 24 -6.75 12.55 3.09
N GLU A 25 -6.31 13.76 2.74
CA GLU A 25 -6.60 14.51 1.51
C GLU A 25 -7.05 13.60 0.35
N GLU A 26 -8.29 13.78 -0.08
CA GLU A 26 -8.97 13.11 -1.19
C GLU A 26 -8.02 12.41 -2.19
N VAL A 27 -7.74 11.12 -1.97
CA VAL A 27 -7.27 10.26 -3.06
C VAL A 27 -8.47 10.01 -3.96
N THR A 28 -8.78 11.01 -4.78
CA THR A 28 -9.79 10.94 -5.83
C THR A 28 -9.15 10.31 -7.05
N ILE A 29 -9.47 9.04 -7.28
CA ILE A 29 -9.35 8.46 -8.62
C ILE A 29 -10.66 8.79 -9.36
N ASP A 30 -10.54 9.47 -10.49
CA ASP A 30 -11.70 9.85 -11.33
C ASP A 30 -12.36 8.61 -11.95
N SER A 31 -11.57 7.54 -12.14
CA SER A 31 -12.05 6.27 -12.66
C SER A 31 -11.29 5.10 -12.05
N VAL A 32 -12.00 3.97 -11.93
CA VAL A 32 -11.41 2.69 -11.54
C VAL A 32 -10.39 2.25 -12.60
N PRO A 33 -9.17 1.81 -12.22
CA PRO A 33 -8.17 1.32 -13.15
C PRO A 33 -8.70 0.19 -14.03
N ARG A 34 -8.55 0.29 -15.35
CA ARG A 34 -9.04 -0.75 -16.26
C ARG A 34 -8.09 -1.94 -16.38
N ASP A 35 -6.81 -1.68 -16.15
CA ASP A 35 -5.73 -2.65 -16.26
C ASP A 35 -4.68 -2.40 -15.16
N VAL A 36 -3.75 -3.35 -15.03
CA VAL A 36 -2.67 -3.29 -14.05
C VAL A 36 -1.77 -2.06 -14.25
N GLU A 37 -1.51 -1.64 -15.49
CA GLU A 37 -0.62 -0.51 -15.76
C GLU A 37 -1.19 0.82 -15.25
N GLN A 38 -2.51 1.00 -15.37
CA GLN A 38 -3.21 2.16 -14.80
C GLN A 38 -3.11 2.19 -13.28
N LEU A 39 -3.28 1.03 -12.62
CA LEU A 39 -3.11 0.94 -11.17
C LEU A 39 -1.68 1.29 -10.76
N LEU A 40 -0.70 0.68 -11.41
CA LEU A 40 0.72 0.91 -11.13
C LEU A 40 1.13 2.36 -11.38
N ALA A 41 0.60 3.00 -12.42
CA ALA A 41 0.83 4.42 -12.69
C ALA A 41 0.27 5.32 -11.57
N LEU A 42 -0.93 5.02 -11.07
CA LEU A 42 -1.53 5.75 -9.95
C LEU A 42 -0.71 5.59 -8.66
N ILE A 43 -0.29 4.36 -8.35
CA ILE A 43 0.57 4.09 -7.19
C ILE A 43 1.90 4.81 -7.36
N ARG A 44 2.57 4.66 -8.50
CA ARG A 44 3.87 5.29 -8.78
C ARG A 44 3.83 6.81 -8.63
N ARG A 45 2.75 7.46 -9.10
CA ARG A 45 2.57 8.92 -8.94
C ARG A 45 2.47 9.32 -7.46
N ARG A 46 1.96 8.44 -6.60
CA ARG A 46 1.76 8.68 -5.17
C ARG A 46 2.98 8.31 -4.31
N LEU A 47 3.84 7.40 -4.74
CA LEU A 47 5.11 7.08 -4.06
C LEU A 47 6.16 8.20 -4.16
N ASN A 48 5.73 9.47 -4.21
CA ASN A 48 6.42 10.64 -4.74
C ASN A 48 7.84 10.83 -4.17
N ILE A 49 8.82 10.20 -4.84
CA ILE A 49 10.24 10.13 -4.45
C ILE A 49 10.83 11.55 -4.28
N GLN A 50 10.31 12.54 -5.01
CA GLN A 50 10.77 13.92 -4.98
C GLN A 50 10.32 14.73 -3.75
N GLN A 51 9.29 14.27 -3.05
CA GLN A 51 8.75 14.97 -1.87
C GLN A 51 9.37 14.51 -0.55
N VAL A 52 10.17 13.45 -0.59
CA VAL A 52 10.92 12.97 0.57
C VAL A 52 12.08 13.95 0.80
N PRO A 53 12.07 14.78 1.87
CA PRO A 53 13.14 15.75 2.06
C PRO A 53 14.47 15.02 2.22
N ALA A 54 15.51 15.47 1.53
CA ALA A 54 16.85 14.88 1.61
C ALA A 54 17.37 14.85 3.06
N ASP A 55 16.94 15.82 3.87
CA ASP A 55 17.29 15.97 5.28
C ASP A 55 16.60 14.93 6.18
N VAL A 56 15.48 14.38 5.70
CA VAL A 56 14.66 13.40 6.41
C VAL A 56 15.15 11.99 6.12
N THR A 57 15.78 11.72 4.97
CA THR A 57 16.17 10.34 4.64
C THR A 57 17.60 10.25 4.16
N ARG A 58 18.35 9.31 4.75
CA ARG A 58 19.70 8.95 4.28
C ARG A 58 19.67 8.00 3.07
N LEU A 59 18.50 7.84 2.46
CA LEU A 59 18.30 7.04 1.26
C LEU A 59 18.59 7.92 0.04
N THR A 60 19.26 7.36 -0.94
CA THR A 60 19.47 8.03 -2.22
C THR A 60 18.20 7.97 -3.07
N SER A 61 18.12 8.81 -4.11
CA SER A 61 17.03 8.68 -5.10
C SER A 61 16.99 7.30 -5.75
N ASP A 62 18.13 6.62 -5.88
CA ASP A 62 18.20 5.27 -6.42
C ASP A 62 17.61 4.25 -5.44
N ASP A 63 17.92 4.36 -4.14
CA ASP A 63 17.34 3.51 -3.09
C ASP A 63 15.81 3.63 -3.05
N LEU A 64 15.30 4.87 -3.11
CA LEU A 64 13.87 5.14 -3.14
C LEU A 64 13.21 4.57 -4.40
N SER A 65 13.89 4.67 -5.56
CA SER A 65 13.44 4.06 -6.82
C SER A 65 13.37 2.53 -6.73
N GLN A 66 14.37 1.91 -6.09
CA GLN A 66 14.39 0.46 -5.89
C GLN A 66 13.29 0.00 -4.93
N LEU A 67 13.03 0.74 -3.84
CA LEU A 67 11.92 0.45 -2.94
C LEU A 67 10.57 0.62 -3.65
N ALA A 68 10.40 1.68 -4.44
CA ALA A 68 9.18 1.89 -5.22
C ALA A 68 8.96 0.74 -6.21
N THR A 69 10.03 0.26 -6.85
CA THR A 69 9.99 -0.91 -7.74
C THR A 69 9.46 -2.14 -7.01
N VAL A 70 9.88 -2.38 -5.76
CA VAL A 70 9.34 -3.49 -4.95
C VAL A 70 7.83 -3.38 -4.80
N VAL A 71 7.30 -2.21 -4.41
CA VAL A 71 5.85 -1.99 -4.28
C VAL A 71 5.13 -2.30 -5.59
N LEU A 72 5.62 -1.75 -6.70
CA LEU A 72 5.00 -1.94 -8.02
C LEU A 72 5.03 -3.41 -8.47
N THR A 73 6.13 -4.12 -8.23
CA THR A 73 6.23 -5.56 -8.56
C THR A 73 5.26 -6.39 -7.73
N GLN A 74 5.15 -6.16 -6.43
CA GLN A 74 4.19 -6.90 -5.59
C GLN A 74 2.74 -6.58 -5.95
N MET A 75 2.44 -5.32 -6.29
CA MET A 75 1.11 -4.93 -6.74
C MET A 75 0.74 -5.51 -8.10
N ARG A 76 1.72 -5.66 -8.99
CA ARG A 76 1.53 -6.36 -10.26
C ARG A 76 1.16 -7.83 -10.04
N SER A 77 1.83 -8.53 -9.12
CA SER A 77 1.51 -9.93 -8.83
C SER A 77 0.14 -10.11 -8.18
N LYS A 78 -0.36 -9.13 -7.42
CA LYS A 78 -1.69 -9.14 -6.80
C LYS A 78 -2.82 -8.69 -7.71
N TRP A 79 -2.53 -8.27 -8.94
CA TRP A 79 -3.55 -7.73 -9.83
C TRP A 79 -4.70 -8.72 -10.08
N ILE A 80 -4.39 -9.99 -10.29
CA ILE A 80 -5.41 -11.02 -10.55
C ILE A 80 -6.37 -11.12 -9.37
N ASP A 81 -5.84 -11.19 -8.14
CA ASP A 81 -6.65 -11.24 -6.92
C ASP A 81 -7.54 -9.98 -6.77
N ILE A 82 -6.99 -8.80 -7.08
CA ILE A 82 -7.73 -7.52 -7.04
C ILE A 82 -8.82 -7.48 -8.13
N GLU A 83 -8.55 -8.04 -9.30
CA GLU A 83 -9.48 -8.11 -10.41
C GLU A 83 -10.66 -9.04 -10.10
N GLU A 84 -10.41 -10.16 -9.43
CA GLU A 84 -11.46 -11.06 -8.93
C GLU A 84 -12.39 -10.38 -7.91
N MET A 85 -11.89 -9.42 -7.13
CA MET A 85 -12.73 -8.64 -6.20
C MET A 85 -13.71 -7.68 -6.90
N ARG A 86 -13.61 -7.49 -8.23
CA ARG A 86 -14.52 -6.62 -9.00
C ARG A 86 -15.89 -7.25 -9.26
N VAL A 87 -16.14 -8.46 -8.74
CA VAL A 87 -17.43 -9.13 -8.81
C VAL A 87 -18.52 -8.25 -8.18
N GLN A 88 -19.58 -8.01 -8.94
CA GLN A 88 -20.70 -7.18 -8.50
C GLN A 88 -21.44 -7.87 -7.36
N HIS A 89 -21.63 -7.16 -6.24
CA HIS A 89 -22.41 -7.68 -5.14
C HIS A 89 -23.89 -7.78 -5.55
N PRO A 90 -24.54 -8.94 -5.40
CA PRO A 90 -25.92 -9.17 -5.89
C PRO A 90 -27.00 -8.34 -5.17
N LEU A 91 -26.67 -7.70 -4.04
CA LEU A 91 -27.58 -6.90 -3.23
C LEU A 91 -27.39 -5.39 -3.44
N LEU A 92 -26.37 -5.00 -4.20
CA LEU A 92 -26.06 -3.60 -4.46
C LEU A 92 -26.52 -3.21 -5.86
N SER A 93 -27.03 -1.98 -5.99
CA SER A 93 -27.28 -1.41 -7.31
C SER A 93 -25.97 -1.23 -8.08
N PRO A 94 -26.00 -1.19 -9.43
CA PRO A 94 -24.79 -1.01 -10.24
C PRO A 94 -23.98 0.23 -9.83
N LYS A 95 -24.65 1.34 -9.50
CA LYS A 95 -24.02 2.58 -9.02
C LYS A 95 -23.29 2.37 -7.67
N ARG A 96 -23.87 1.60 -6.76
CA ARG A 96 -23.25 1.30 -5.45
C ARG A 96 -22.08 0.33 -5.59
N ASN A 97 -22.19 -0.66 -6.47
CA ASN A 97 -21.07 -1.55 -6.79
C ASN A 97 -19.89 -0.78 -7.39
N GLN A 98 -20.15 0.13 -8.33
CA GLN A 98 -19.10 0.96 -8.92
C GLN A 98 -18.39 1.84 -7.88
N GLU A 99 -19.14 2.46 -6.97
CA GLU A 99 -18.56 3.28 -5.90
C GLU A 99 -17.78 2.43 -4.89
N LEU A 100 -18.26 1.23 -4.55
CA LEU A 100 -17.54 0.29 -3.69
C LEU A 100 -16.20 -0.10 -4.30
N ILE A 101 -16.19 -0.48 -5.58
CA ILE A 101 -14.96 -0.80 -6.31
C ILE A 101 -14.03 0.41 -6.34
N ARG A 102 -14.54 1.61 -6.65
CA ARG A 102 -13.73 2.84 -6.63
C ARG A 102 -13.06 3.05 -5.28
N ARG A 103 -13.80 2.92 -4.17
CA ARG A 103 -13.25 3.04 -2.81
C ARG A 103 -12.22 1.97 -2.48
N LEU A 104 -12.42 0.74 -2.95
CA LEU A 104 -11.44 -0.33 -2.78
C LEU A 104 -10.10 0.05 -3.42
N PHE A 105 -10.12 0.53 -4.66
CA PHE A 105 -8.89 0.97 -5.35
C PHE A 105 -8.23 2.17 -4.68
N VAL A 106 -9.01 3.16 -4.22
CA VAL A 106 -8.50 4.28 -3.43
C VAL A 106 -7.78 3.78 -2.18
N ASN A 107 -8.39 2.85 -1.44
CA ASN A 107 -7.80 2.27 -0.24
C ASN A 107 -6.53 1.49 -0.55
N ILE A 108 -6.50 0.69 -1.62
CA ILE A 108 -5.29 -0.03 -2.06
C ILE A 108 -4.13 0.95 -2.29
N ILE A 109 -4.38 2.03 -3.05
CA ILE A 109 -3.37 3.05 -3.36
C ILE A 109 -2.87 3.72 -2.06
N LEU A 110 -3.79 4.10 -1.17
CA LEU A 110 -3.46 4.70 0.12
C LEU A 110 -2.61 3.78 0.99
N ILE A 111 -3.00 2.51 1.10
CA ILE A 111 -2.27 1.54 1.93
C ILE A 111 -0.85 1.32 1.37
N CYS A 112 -0.71 1.18 0.05
CA CYS A 112 0.62 1.06 -0.58
C CYS A 112 1.51 2.28 -0.28
N THR A 113 0.93 3.47 -0.35
CA THR A 113 1.64 4.73 -0.06
C THR A 113 2.08 4.79 1.39
N ASN A 114 1.19 4.49 2.33
CA ASN A 114 1.49 4.47 3.77
C ASN A 114 2.56 3.44 4.13
N ILE A 115 2.48 2.22 3.56
CA ILE A 115 3.49 1.18 3.78
C ILE A 115 4.87 1.64 3.29
N PHE A 116 4.91 2.29 2.13
CA PHE A 116 6.15 2.83 1.57
C PHE A 116 6.74 3.93 2.45
N GLU A 117 5.94 4.92 2.86
CA GLU A 117 6.36 6.00 3.75
C GLU A 117 6.86 5.47 5.10
N HIS A 118 6.13 4.54 5.71
CA HIS A 118 6.53 3.92 6.97
C HIS A 118 7.86 3.15 6.83
N THR A 119 8.06 2.47 5.70
CA THR A 119 9.33 1.78 5.41
C THR A 119 10.49 2.76 5.26
N ILE A 120 10.25 3.93 4.65
CA ILE A 120 11.24 5.01 4.58
C ILE A 120 11.57 5.53 5.98
N GLN A 121 10.57 5.73 6.86
CA GLN A 121 10.81 6.15 8.24
C GLN A 121 11.64 5.11 9.02
N GLU A 122 11.37 3.82 8.84
CA GLU A 122 12.16 2.76 9.48
C GLU A 122 13.62 2.72 9.01
N SER A 123 13.92 3.19 7.79
CA SER A 123 15.30 3.30 7.31
C SER A 123 16.15 4.24 8.17
N GLN A 124 15.55 5.29 8.73
CA GLN A 124 16.22 6.21 9.66
C GLN A 124 16.63 5.45 10.93
N ILE A 125 15.70 4.68 11.49
CA ILE A 125 15.94 3.91 12.72
C ILE A 125 17.06 2.87 12.52
N PHE A 126 17.08 2.19 11.36
CA PHE A 126 18.15 1.22 11.05
C PHE A 126 19.50 1.89 10.87
N HIS A 127 19.52 3.09 10.29
CA HIS A 127 20.74 3.84 10.09
C HIS A 127 21.28 4.40 11.42
N ASP A 128 20.43 4.99 12.25
CA ASP A 128 20.84 5.61 13.53
C ASP A 128 21.37 4.61 14.54
N ARG A 129 21.03 3.32 14.39
CA ARG A 129 21.58 2.24 15.23
C ARG A 129 22.98 1.81 14.79
N TYR A 130 23.47 2.19 13.60
CA TYR A 130 24.80 1.89 13.06
C TYR A 130 25.24 0.41 13.11
N VAL A 131 24.29 -0.54 13.22
CA VAL A 131 24.62 -1.97 13.41
C VAL A 131 25.02 -2.66 12.09
N PHE A 132 24.47 -2.20 10.96
CA PHE A 132 24.61 -2.87 9.68
C PHE A 132 25.08 -1.93 8.58
N SER A 133 25.72 -2.48 7.56
CA SER A 133 26.07 -1.73 6.35
C SER A 133 24.82 -1.26 5.62
N HIS A 134 24.95 -0.18 4.84
CA HIS A 134 23.87 0.35 4.03
C HIS A 134 23.24 -0.73 3.12
N ALA A 135 24.07 -1.55 2.46
CA ALA A 135 23.59 -2.65 1.61
C ALA A 135 22.75 -3.69 2.38
N ALA A 136 23.16 -4.05 3.61
CA ALA A 136 22.40 -4.98 4.45
C ALA A 136 21.06 -4.37 4.92
N ASN A 137 21.06 -3.09 5.30
CA ASN A 137 19.85 -2.35 5.65
C ASN A 137 18.88 -2.26 4.46
N MET A 138 19.39 -1.98 3.26
CA MET A 138 18.57 -1.92 2.05
C MET A 138 17.94 -3.27 1.70
N THR A 139 18.68 -4.38 1.80
CA THR A 139 18.11 -5.73 1.64
C THR A 139 16.98 -5.96 2.64
N ARG A 140 17.19 -5.62 3.92
CA ARG A 140 16.16 -5.74 4.96
C ARG A 140 14.92 -4.91 4.65
N LEU A 141 15.10 -3.65 4.24
CA LEU A 141 13.98 -2.75 3.88
C LEU A 141 13.17 -3.30 2.71
N ARG A 142 13.83 -3.79 1.65
CA ARG A 142 13.14 -4.42 0.51
C ARG A 142 12.34 -5.65 0.94
N THR A 143 12.91 -6.51 1.78
CA THR A 143 12.20 -7.70 2.29
C THR A 143 11.01 -7.31 3.15
N LEU A 144 11.16 -6.36 4.08
CA LEU A 144 10.07 -5.88 4.93
C LEU A 144 8.94 -5.25 4.10
N LEU A 145 9.30 -4.47 3.08
CA LEU A 145 8.35 -3.83 2.19
C LEU A 145 7.56 -4.87 1.39
N ALA A 146 8.26 -5.86 0.82
CA ALA A 146 7.61 -6.93 0.07
C ALA A 146 6.65 -7.74 0.96
N ASP A 147 7.07 -8.09 2.18
CA ASP A 147 6.25 -8.81 3.16
C ASP A 147 4.98 -8.03 3.52
N ARG A 148 5.12 -6.74 3.85
CA ARG A 148 3.96 -5.89 4.20
C ARG A 148 2.97 -5.74 3.06
N ILE A 149 3.45 -5.53 1.84
CA ILE A 149 2.55 -5.47 0.68
C ILE A 149 1.90 -6.84 0.44
N ASN A 150 2.62 -7.95 0.66
CA ASN A 150 2.05 -9.29 0.51
C ASN A 150 0.93 -9.62 1.49
N THR A 151 0.92 -9.00 2.67
CA THR A 151 -0.17 -9.15 3.65
C THR A 151 -1.46 -8.37 3.32
N LEU A 152 -1.49 -7.62 2.21
CA LEU A 152 -2.70 -6.98 1.66
C LEU A 152 -3.61 -8.00 0.99
#